data_AF-A0A1H6K4T7-F1
#
_entry.id   AF-A0A1H6K4T7-F1
#
_cell.length_a   1.000
_cell.length_b   1.000
_cell.length_c   1.000
_cell.angle_alpha   90.00
_cell.angle_beta   90.00
_cell.angle_gamma   90.00
#
_symmetry.space_group_name_H-M   'P 1'
#
loop_
_entity.id
_entity.type
_entity.pdbx_description
1 polymer ?
#
loop_
_entity_poly.entity_id
_entity_poly.type
_entity_poly.pdbx_seq_one_letter_code
_entity_poly.pdbx_strand_id
1 'polypeptide(L)'
;MNIKKIITGAVAGVSALAVCMPLNISAAAPEEEYVECDDFPLISYHILDDHVEVVKNPILKELEALIAGGTDKAKEAESELASLLAKVLTNEVVIKDTVNGLPVTEIAYQCFYGDDRIKSIILPDTIVAIEGSAFEKCSGLLSITIKNPDCNLVSGVYYSISNDTERVEWKEGKKRYSKYVPKYSGTIYGYEDSTAQAYADKYNFNFELLSDGTHAAKLGDVNGDGRIDSVDASNILASYAVFSTGQASPTSTEVAASDVNNDGKIDSIDASKVLSFYAYSSSSGTLSFTDYLKK
;
A
#
# COMPACT_ATOMS: atom_id res chain seq x y z
N MET A 1 -3.67 25.91 -49.56
CA MET A 1 -2.96 25.41 -50.75
C MET A 1 -2.77 23.92 -50.60
N ASN A 2 -3.17 23.18 -51.62
CA ASN A 2 -3.37 21.73 -51.69
C ASN A 2 -2.16 21.10 -52.40
N ILE A 3 -1.56 20.01 -51.90
CA ILE A 3 -0.78 19.07 -52.72
C ILE A 3 -0.94 17.63 -52.19
N LYS A 4 -1.85 16.88 -52.85
CA LYS A 4 -1.68 15.57 -53.53
C LYS A 4 -1.10 14.37 -52.74
N LYS A 5 -1.43 13.10 -53.03
CA LYS A 5 -2.53 12.35 -53.71
C LYS A 5 -1.96 10.93 -53.96
N ILE A 6 -2.77 9.90 -53.73
CA ILE A 6 -2.97 8.68 -54.56
C ILE A 6 -1.88 7.57 -54.59
N ILE A 7 -2.32 6.34 -54.29
CA ILE A 7 -2.38 5.10 -55.13
C ILE A 7 -3.31 4.12 -54.36
N THR A 8 -4.60 3.97 -54.69
CA THR A 8 -5.27 2.99 -55.61
C THR A 8 -4.99 1.50 -55.37
N GLY A 9 -6.07 0.71 -55.19
CA GLY A 9 -6.10 -0.71 -55.56
C GLY A 9 -6.91 -1.62 -54.63
N ALA A 10 -8.14 -1.97 -55.02
CA ALA A 10 -9.00 -2.96 -54.37
C ALA A 10 -8.45 -4.39 -54.51
N VAL A 11 -8.73 -5.29 -53.54
CA VAL A 11 -9.45 -6.59 -53.69
C VAL A 11 -9.68 -7.21 -52.29
N ALA A 12 -10.89 -7.75 -52.13
CA ALA A 12 -11.48 -8.63 -51.13
C ALA A 12 -10.62 -9.29 -50.02
N GLY A 13 -11.16 -9.16 -48.81
CA GLY A 13 -11.26 -10.14 -47.72
C GLY A 13 -10.20 -11.22 -47.57
N VAL A 14 -9.32 -11.05 -46.57
CA VAL A 14 -9.02 -12.03 -45.51
C VAL A 14 -8.63 -11.22 -44.25
N SER A 15 -9.08 -11.68 -43.09
CA SER A 15 -8.84 -11.21 -41.73
C SER A 15 -7.46 -10.57 -41.45
N ALA A 16 -7.45 -9.35 -40.92
CA ALA A 16 -6.34 -8.82 -40.12
C ALA A 16 -6.68 -9.01 -38.63
N LEU A 17 -6.68 -10.28 -38.22
CA LEU A 17 -6.50 -10.69 -36.84
C LEU A 17 -4.98 -10.62 -36.59
N ALA A 18 -4.54 -9.57 -35.92
CA ALA A 18 -3.24 -9.47 -35.24
C ALA A 18 -3.51 -8.55 -34.04
N VAL A 19 -4.21 -9.03 -33.01
CA VAL A 19 -3.65 -9.84 -31.91
C VAL A 19 -2.29 -9.29 -31.48
N CYS A 20 -2.29 -8.47 -30.43
CA CYS A 20 -1.19 -8.48 -29.47
C CYS A 20 -1.12 -9.91 -28.92
N MET A 21 -0.36 -10.80 -29.55
CA MET A 21 -0.12 -12.13 -28.99
C MET A 21 0.94 -12.04 -27.89
N PRO A 22 0.83 -12.88 -26.84
CA PRO A 22 1.92 -13.09 -25.92
C PRO A 22 3.11 -13.69 -26.69
N LEU A 23 4.32 -13.31 -26.31
CA LEU A 23 5.53 -13.96 -26.79
C LEU A 23 5.51 -15.42 -26.34
N ASN A 24 5.43 -16.34 -27.30
CA ASN A 24 5.56 -17.77 -27.03
C ASN A 24 7.03 -18.09 -26.71
N ILE A 25 7.40 -18.11 -25.42
CA ILE A 25 8.43 -19.03 -24.92
C ILE A 25 7.70 -20.31 -24.53
N SER A 26 8.16 -21.39 -25.14
CA SER A 26 7.79 -22.78 -24.84
C SER A 26 7.75 -23.09 -23.34
N ALA A 27 6.56 -23.12 -22.78
CA ALA A 27 6.04 -24.12 -21.84
C ALA A 27 4.57 -23.72 -21.63
N ALA A 28 3.66 -24.66 -21.45
CA ALA A 28 2.28 -24.33 -21.08
C ALA A 28 2.33 -23.46 -19.81
N ALA A 29 2.09 -22.15 -19.95
CA ALA A 29 1.86 -21.29 -18.81
C ALA A 29 0.50 -21.72 -18.21
N PRO A 30 0.41 -21.95 -16.90
CA PRO A 30 -0.85 -22.27 -16.27
C PRO A 30 -1.84 -21.13 -16.59
N GLU A 31 -3.11 -21.47 -16.82
CA GLU A 31 -4.17 -20.47 -16.99
C GLU A 31 -4.06 -19.45 -15.84
N GLU A 32 -3.89 -18.15 -16.14
CA GLU A 32 -3.85 -17.11 -15.10
C GLU A 32 -5.13 -17.23 -14.26
N GLU A 33 -5.01 -17.71 -13.02
CA GLU A 33 -6.15 -17.99 -12.17
C GLU A 33 -6.53 -16.69 -11.46
N TYR A 34 -7.62 -16.08 -11.92
CA TYR A 34 -8.21 -14.91 -11.26
C TYR A 34 -9.32 -15.35 -10.33
N VAL A 35 -9.30 -14.85 -9.08
CA VAL A 35 -10.39 -15.02 -8.13
C VAL A 35 -11.14 -13.70 -8.02
N GLU A 36 -12.44 -13.73 -8.35
CA GLU A 36 -13.31 -12.57 -8.17
C GLU A 36 -13.54 -12.29 -6.68
N CYS A 37 -13.56 -11.00 -6.33
CA CYS A 37 -13.94 -10.57 -5.00
C CYS A 37 -15.46 -10.35 -4.96
N ASP A 38 -16.22 -11.33 -4.45
CA ASP A 38 -17.69 -11.26 -4.36
C ASP A 38 -18.19 -9.99 -3.62
N ASP A 39 -17.44 -9.52 -2.63
CA ASP A 39 -17.77 -8.37 -1.79
C ASP A 39 -17.38 -7.02 -2.44
N PHE A 40 -16.51 -7.05 -3.46
CA PHE A 40 -16.00 -5.84 -4.09
C PHE A 40 -15.69 -6.03 -5.58
N PRO A 41 -16.67 -5.78 -6.47
CA PRO A 41 -16.53 -6.01 -7.91
C PRO A 41 -15.48 -5.12 -8.60
N LEU A 42 -14.84 -4.17 -7.89
CA LEU A 42 -13.78 -3.34 -8.46
C LEU A 42 -12.45 -4.08 -8.65
N ILE A 43 -12.23 -5.16 -7.91
CA ILE A 43 -10.95 -5.89 -7.91
C ILE A 43 -11.13 -7.36 -8.27
N SER A 44 -10.04 -7.94 -8.74
CA SER A 44 -9.80 -9.38 -8.79
C SER A 44 -8.45 -9.68 -8.15
N TYR A 45 -8.28 -10.91 -7.70
CA TYR A 45 -7.01 -11.42 -7.18
C TYR A 45 -6.35 -12.26 -8.27
N HIS A 46 -5.14 -11.90 -8.66
CA HIS A 46 -4.32 -12.66 -9.62
C HIS A 46 -3.43 -13.63 -8.84
N ILE A 47 -3.65 -14.94 -9.03
CA ILE A 47 -2.87 -15.98 -8.35
C ILE A 47 -1.58 -16.23 -9.11
N LEU A 48 -0.46 -16.06 -8.42
CA LEU A 48 0.88 -16.41 -8.87
C LEU A 48 1.40 -17.63 -8.12
N ASP A 49 2.58 -18.11 -8.49
CA ASP A 49 3.16 -19.35 -7.96
C ASP A 49 3.36 -19.33 -6.43
N ASP A 50 3.66 -18.16 -5.84
CA ASP A 50 4.00 -18.00 -4.41
C ASP A 50 3.18 -16.93 -3.68
N HIS A 51 2.39 -16.13 -4.39
CA HIS A 51 1.60 -15.04 -3.80
C HIS A 51 0.40 -14.63 -4.66
N VAL A 52 -0.32 -13.61 -4.20
CA VAL A 52 -1.49 -13.04 -4.88
C VAL A 52 -1.32 -11.54 -5.03
N GLU A 53 -1.62 -11.03 -6.22
CA GLU A 53 -1.66 -9.60 -6.52
C GLU A 53 -3.09 -9.11 -6.61
N VAL A 54 -3.37 -7.89 -6.14
CA VAL A 54 -4.64 -7.22 -6.36
C VAL A 54 -4.59 -6.47 -7.69
N VAL A 55 -5.52 -6.79 -8.58
CA VAL A 55 -5.64 -6.17 -9.90
C VAL A 55 -7.01 -5.53 -10.10
N LYS A 56 -7.12 -4.62 -11.07
CA LYS A 56 -8.42 -4.12 -11.52
C LYS A 56 -9.24 -5.29 -12.07
N ASN A 57 -10.50 -5.40 -11.66
CA ASN A 57 -11.39 -6.43 -12.18
C ASN A 57 -11.47 -6.34 -13.73
N PRO A 58 -11.06 -7.38 -14.48
CA PRO A 58 -11.01 -7.36 -15.94
C PRO A 58 -12.35 -7.01 -16.59
N ILE A 59 -13.47 -7.46 -16.01
CA ILE A 59 -14.82 -7.17 -16.52
C ILE A 59 -15.07 -5.67 -16.54
N LEU A 60 -14.64 -4.94 -15.51
CA LEU A 60 -14.83 -3.49 -15.47
C LEU A 60 -14.03 -2.77 -16.55
N LYS A 61 -12.79 -3.22 -16.81
CA LYS A 61 -11.94 -2.65 -17.86
C LYS A 61 -12.58 -2.84 -19.24
N GLU A 62 -13.18 -3.99 -19.49
CA GLU A 62 -13.89 -4.27 -20.74
C GLU A 62 -15.13 -3.38 -20.90
N LEU A 63 -15.94 -3.26 -19.84
CA LEU A 63 -17.14 -2.41 -19.84
C LEU A 63 -16.78 -0.93 -20.03
N GLU A 64 -15.80 -0.41 -19.28
CA GLU A 64 -15.33 0.97 -19.40
C GLU A 64 -14.81 1.28 -20.81
N ALA A 65 -14.09 0.34 -21.44
CA ALA A 65 -13.62 0.49 -22.81
C ALA A 65 -14.76 0.51 -23.85
N LEU A 66 -15.79 -0.34 -23.67
CA LEU A 66 -16.98 -0.35 -24.53
C LEU A 66 -17.77 0.96 -24.45
N ILE A 67 -17.90 1.52 -23.24
CA ILE A 67 -18.57 2.79 -22.98
C ILE A 67 -17.79 3.94 -23.64
N ALA A 68 -16.48 4.02 -23.41
CA ALA A 68 -15.61 5.04 -24.00
C ALA A 68 -15.59 4.99 -25.54
N GLY A 69 -15.76 3.81 -26.12
CA GLY A 69 -15.81 3.60 -27.57
C GLY A 69 -17.08 4.09 -28.27
N GLY A 70 -18.15 4.43 -27.52
CA GLY A 70 -19.39 5.00 -28.09
C GLY A 70 -20.14 4.06 -29.05
N THR A 71 -20.00 2.75 -28.86
CA THR A 71 -20.61 1.73 -29.74
C THR A 71 -22.10 1.49 -29.40
N ASP A 72 -22.83 0.77 -30.25
CA ASP A 72 -24.22 0.34 -29.96
C ASP A 72 -24.34 -0.46 -28.65
N LYS A 73 -23.23 -1.08 -28.21
CA LYS A 73 -23.13 -1.83 -26.94
C LYS A 73 -22.92 -0.95 -25.71
N ALA A 74 -22.62 0.35 -25.87
CA ALA A 74 -22.31 1.24 -24.75
C ALA A 74 -23.46 1.30 -23.74
N LYS A 75 -24.72 1.32 -24.19
CA LYS A 75 -25.89 1.33 -23.28
C LYS A 75 -26.05 0.04 -22.47
N GLU A 76 -25.73 -1.11 -23.07
CA GLU A 76 -25.76 -2.40 -22.39
C GLU A 76 -24.62 -2.48 -21.37
N ALA A 77 -23.42 -2.06 -21.77
CA ALA A 77 -22.26 -1.97 -20.89
C ALA A 77 -22.48 -0.98 -19.73
N GLU A 78 -23.12 0.17 -19.96
CA GLU A 78 -23.53 1.11 -18.91
C GLU A 78 -24.48 0.46 -17.91
N SER A 79 -25.46 -0.30 -18.40
CA SER A 79 -26.43 -1.00 -17.54
C SER A 79 -25.77 -2.12 -16.73
N GLU A 80 -24.86 -2.88 -17.34
CA GLU A 80 -24.11 -3.95 -16.67
C GLU A 80 -23.15 -3.39 -15.63
N LEU A 81 -22.39 -2.35 -16.00
CA LEU A 81 -21.50 -1.63 -15.08
C LEU A 81 -22.29 -1.08 -13.90
N ALA A 82 -23.43 -0.44 -14.14
CA ALA A 82 -24.30 0.06 -13.06
C ALA A 82 -24.81 -1.07 -12.14
N SER A 83 -25.17 -2.22 -12.71
CA SER A 83 -25.61 -3.40 -11.96
C SER A 83 -24.50 -3.99 -11.09
N LEU A 84 -23.28 -4.10 -11.62
CA LEU A 84 -22.10 -4.55 -10.86
C LEU A 84 -21.79 -3.57 -9.72
N LEU A 85 -21.75 -2.27 -10.01
CA LEU A 85 -21.43 -1.25 -9.01
C LEU A 85 -22.50 -1.12 -7.93
N ALA A 86 -23.76 -1.44 -8.22
CA ALA A 86 -24.81 -1.49 -7.20
C ALA A 86 -24.58 -2.59 -6.15
N LYS A 87 -23.73 -3.59 -6.42
CA LYS A 87 -23.32 -4.63 -5.45
C LYS A 87 -22.24 -4.15 -4.49
N VAL A 88 -21.59 -3.02 -4.76
CA VAL A 88 -20.61 -2.41 -3.86
C VAL A 88 -21.37 -1.87 -2.63
N LEU A 89 -21.43 -2.67 -1.56
CA LEU A 89 -22.20 -2.34 -0.36
C LEU A 89 -21.57 -1.19 0.43
N THR A 90 -20.27 -0.93 0.25
CA THR A 90 -19.54 0.13 0.95
C THR A 90 -18.46 0.75 0.05
N ASN A 91 -18.11 2.03 0.29
CA ASN A 91 -16.97 2.68 -0.38
C ASN A 91 -15.64 2.46 0.37
N GLU A 92 -15.64 1.59 1.37
CA GLU A 92 -14.45 1.11 2.06
C GLU A 92 -14.01 -0.22 1.46
N VAL A 93 -12.73 -0.30 1.12
CA VAL A 93 -12.13 -1.50 0.53
C VAL A 93 -11.25 -2.14 1.57
N VAL A 94 -11.56 -3.37 1.96
CA VAL A 94 -10.68 -4.16 2.82
C VAL A 94 -10.05 -5.24 1.96
N ILE A 95 -8.73 -5.15 1.79
CA ILE A 95 -7.98 -6.17 1.05
C ILE A 95 -7.77 -7.38 1.96
N LYS A 96 -8.01 -8.57 1.44
CA LYS A 96 -7.79 -9.83 2.18
C LYS A 96 -6.29 -10.04 2.38
N ASP A 97 -5.93 -10.61 3.53
CA ASP A 97 -4.54 -11.02 3.83
C ASP A 97 -4.13 -12.27 3.03
N THR A 98 -5.09 -13.14 2.72
CA THR A 98 -4.88 -14.41 2.05
C THR A 98 -6.00 -14.74 1.06
N VAL A 99 -5.64 -15.38 -0.04
CA VAL A 99 -6.56 -15.96 -1.04
C VAL A 99 -6.03 -17.33 -1.43
N ASN A 100 -6.89 -18.36 -1.38
CA ASN A 100 -6.51 -19.75 -1.62
C ASN A 100 -5.30 -20.25 -0.79
N GLY A 101 -5.10 -19.69 0.40
CA GLY A 101 -3.98 -20.03 1.29
C GLY A 101 -2.65 -19.38 0.92
N LEU A 102 -2.61 -18.58 -0.15
CA LEU A 102 -1.47 -17.75 -0.54
C LEU A 102 -1.63 -16.34 0.03
N PRO A 103 -0.54 -15.67 0.44
CA PRO A 103 -0.59 -14.30 0.93
C PRO A 103 -0.88 -13.33 -0.22
N VAL A 104 -1.70 -12.32 0.05
CA VAL A 104 -1.86 -11.17 -0.85
C VAL A 104 -0.76 -10.18 -0.55
N THR A 105 0.14 -9.94 -1.51
CA THR A 105 1.39 -9.21 -1.25
C THR A 105 1.52 -7.92 -2.03
N GLU A 106 0.74 -7.70 -3.08
CA GLU A 106 0.94 -6.54 -3.95
C GLU A 106 -0.37 -5.87 -4.37
N ILE A 107 -0.34 -4.53 -4.45
CA ILE A 107 -1.33 -3.75 -5.21
C ILE A 107 -0.70 -3.36 -6.54
N ALA A 108 -1.22 -3.94 -7.62
CA ALA A 108 -0.60 -3.85 -8.95
C ALA A 108 -0.65 -2.44 -9.56
N TYR A 109 0.21 -2.22 -10.57
CA TYR A 109 0.31 -0.98 -11.32
C TYR A 109 -1.06 -0.53 -11.84
N GLN A 110 -1.43 0.72 -11.55
CA GLN A 110 -2.71 1.33 -11.94
C GLN A 110 -3.98 0.58 -11.47
N CYS A 111 -3.90 -0.29 -10.45
CA CYS A 111 -5.04 -1.08 -9.98
C CYS A 111 -6.31 -0.25 -9.72
N PHE A 112 -6.16 0.94 -9.13
CA PHE A 112 -7.28 1.86 -8.84
C PHE A 112 -7.16 3.21 -9.54
N TYR A 113 -6.32 3.33 -10.57
CA TYR A 113 -6.07 4.60 -11.26
C TYR A 113 -7.39 5.29 -11.66
N GLY A 114 -7.58 6.53 -11.22
CA GLY A 114 -8.77 7.33 -11.54
C GLY A 114 -10.07 6.83 -10.90
N ASP A 115 -10.04 5.91 -9.95
CA ASP A 115 -11.26 5.37 -9.34
C ASP A 115 -11.81 6.31 -8.25
N ASP A 116 -12.84 7.07 -8.61
CA ASP A 116 -13.49 8.04 -7.73
C ASP A 116 -14.50 7.42 -6.77
N ARG A 117 -14.75 6.10 -6.88
CA ARG A 117 -15.74 5.39 -6.06
C ARG A 117 -15.18 5.02 -4.69
N ILE A 118 -13.87 4.76 -4.62
CA ILE A 118 -13.20 4.32 -3.40
C ILE A 118 -12.95 5.53 -2.52
N LYS A 119 -13.41 5.45 -1.26
CA LYS A 119 -13.22 6.52 -0.27
C LYS A 119 -12.22 6.17 0.81
N SER A 120 -12.19 4.90 1.21
CA SER A 120 -11.31 4.35 2.22
C SER A 120 -10.75 3.03 1.72
N ILE A 121 -9.48 2.73 2.01
CA ILE A 121 -8.91 1.41 1.77
C ILE A 121 -8.03 0.97 2.94
N ILE A 122 -8.15 -0.30 3.32
CA ILE A 122 -7.37 -0.95 4.36
C ILE A 122 -6.54 -2.06 3.73
N LEU A 123 -5.22 -1.87 3.76
CA LEU A 123 -4.23 -2.83 3.28
C LEU A 123 -3.69 -3.63 4.47
N PRO A 124 -3.74 -4.97 4.43
CA PRO A 124 -3.17 -5.82 5.48
C PRO A 124 -1.64 -5.73 5.53
N ASP A 125 -1.05 -6.28 6.59
CA ASP A 125 0.40 -6.33 6.80
C ASP A 125 1.12 -7.26 5.82
N THR A 126 0.37 -8.13 5.12
CA THR A 126 0.90 -8.98 4.05
C THR A 126 1.28 -8.20 2.79
N ILE A 127 0.77 -6.97 2.59
CA ILE A 127 1.08 -6.16 1.42
C ILE A 127 2.51 -5.61 1.54
N VAL A 128 3.41 -6.11 0.69
CA VAL A 128 4.82 -5.69 0.64
C VAL A 128 5.07 -4.58 -0.37
N ALA A 129 4.18 -4.38 -1.35
CA ALA A 129 4.36 -3.37 -2.39
C ALA A 129 3.04 -2.74 -2.85
N ILE A 130 3.09 -1.43 -3.10
CA ILE A 130 2.06 -0.67 -3.82
C ILE A 130 2.71 -0.05 -5.04
N GLU A 131 2.40 -0.58 -6.21
CA GLU A 131 3.05 -0.21 -7.45
C GLU A 131 2.71 1.21 -7.93
N GLY A 132 3.46 1.66 -8.95
CA GLY A 132 3.30 2.97 -9.53
C GLY A 132 1.87 3.25 -9.99
N SER A 133 1.38 4.46 -9.70
CA SER A 133 0.04 4.92 -10.09
C SER A 133 -1.13 4.07 -9.57
N ALA A 134 -0.91 3.18 -8.60
CA ALA A 134 -1.95 2.31 -8.06
C ALA A 134 -3.19 3.10 -7.59
N PHE A 135 -2.98 4.23 -6.89
CA PHE A 135 -4.05 5.13 -6.42
C PHE A 135 -3.93 6.55 -7.00
N GLU A 136 -3.34 6.69 -8.18
CA GLU A 136 -3.22 8.01 -8.81
C GLU A 136 -4.57 8.47 -9.39
N LYS A 137 -4.94 9.73 -9.15
CA LYS A 137 -6.21 10.37 -9.55
C LYS A 137 -7.47 9.74 -8.96
N CYS A 138 -7.38 8.98 -7.88
CA CYS A 138 -8.55 8.54 -7.12
C CYS A 138 -9.14 9.72 -6.33
N SER A 139 -9.90 10.61 -6.97
CA SER A 139 -10.33 11.88 -6.35
C SER A 139 -11.27 11.69 -5.14
N GLY A 140 -11.91 10.52 -5.07
CA GLY A 140 -12.74 10.09 -3.93
C GLY A 140 -11.96 9.56 -2.73
N LEU A 141 -10.68 9.19 -2.88
CA LEU A 141 -9.89 8.52 -1.84
C LEU A 141 -9.47 9.53 -0.77
N LEU A 142 -10.01 9.34 0.44
CA LEU A 142 -9.78 10.20 1.61
C LEU A 142 -9.02 9.49 2.74
N SER A 143 -8.98 8.16 2.74
CA SER A 143 -8.24 7.37 3.72
C SER A 143 -7.56 6.18 3.06
N ILE A 144 -6.30 5.95 3.41
CA ILE A 144 -5.56 4.73 3.08
C ILE A 144 -4.80 4.26 4.31
N THR A 145 -5.11 3.04 4.77
CA THR A 145 -4.43 2.37 5.88
C THR A 145 -3.43 1.36 5.34
N ILE A 146 -2.16 1.51 5.73
CA ILE A 146 -1.06 0.62 5.35
C ILE A 146 -0.52 -0.03 6.62
N LYS A 147 -0.83 -1.32 6.81
CA LYS A 147 -0.43 -2.07 8.01
C LYS A 147 0.96 -2.70 7.92
N ASN A 148 1.58 -2.77 6.74
CA ASN A 148 2.97 -3.21 6.66
C ASN A 148 3.90 -1.99 6.84
N PRO A 149 4.69 -1.91 7.93
CA PRO A 149 5.61 -0.78 8.14
C PRO A 149 6.71 -0.71 7.06
N ASP A 150 7.01 -1.82 6.40
CA ASP A 150 8.04 -1.94 5.36
C ASP A 150 7.45 -1.99 3.93
N CYS A 151 6.18 -1.57 3.74
CA CYS A 151 5.52 -1.58 2.43
C CYS A 151 6.25 -0.68 1.42
N ASN A 152 6.70 -1.21 0.29
CA ASN A 152 7.35 -0.41 -0.73
C ASN A 152 6.34 0.52 -1.44
N LEU A 153 6.62 1.83 -1.43
CA LEU A 153 5.83 2.86 -2.12
C LEU A 153 6.68 3.57 -3.18
N VAL A 154 6.18 3.60 -4.42
CA VAL A 154 6.80 4.26 -5.56
C VAL A 154 6.66 5.78 -5.42
N SER A 155 7.81 6.46 -5.29
CA SER A 155 7.92 7.90 -5.06
C SER A 155 8.75 8.57 -6.17
N GLY A 156 8.22 8.55 -7.40
CA GLY A 156 8.93 8.95 -8.63
C GLY A 156 8.04 9.61 -9.69
N VAL A 157 8.08 9.12 -10.93
CA VAL A 157 7.20 9.62 -12.02
C VAL A 157 5.77 9.09 -11.87
N TYR A 158 5.62 7.91 -11.27
CA TYR A 158 4.37 7.20 -11.05
C TYR A 158 4.16 7.05 -9.54
N TYR A 159 3.41 7.96 -8.94
CA TYR A 159 3.21 7.99 -7.49
C TYR A 159 2.24 6.90 -7.05
N SER A 160 2.57 6.12 -6.02
CA SER A 160 1.66 5.08 -5.51
C SER A 160 0.34 5.69 -5.01
N ILE A 161 0.42 6.82 -4.28
CA ILE A 161 -0.73 7.50 -3.66
C ILE A 161 -0.74 8.97 -4.09
N SER A 162 -1.81 9.38 -4.78
CA SER A 162 -2.04 10.77 -5.19
C SER A 162 -3.48 10.94 -5.69
N ASN A 163 -4.34 11.72 -5.02
CA ASN A 163 -5.70 11.97 -5.50
C ASN A 163 -5.82 13.22 -6.39
N ASP A 164 -4.78 14.05 -6.45
CA ASP A 164 -4.65 15.19 -7.35
C ASP A 164 -3.18 15.39 -7.74
N THR A 165 -2.87 16.26 -8.70
CA THR A 165 -1.49 16.64 -9.05
C THR A 165 -1.38 18.15 -9.25
N GLU A 166 -0.27 18.73 -8.79
CA GLU A 166 0.01 20.14 -9.03
C GLU A 166 1.13 20.30 -10.06
N ARG A 167 0.90 21.17 -11.05
CA ARG A 167 1.94 21.58 -11.99
C ARG A 167 2.77 22.70 -11.38
N VAL A 168 3.99 22.35 -10.97
CA VAL A 168 4.98 23.30 -10.47
C VAL A 168 5.85 23.77 -11.63
N GLU A 169 5.99 25.08 -11.79
CA GLU A 169 6.87 25.69 -12.80
C GLU A 169 8.05 26.42 -12.14
N TRP A 170 9.22 26.33 -12.76
CA TRP A 170 10.38 27.14 -12.36
C TRP A 170 11.18 27.60 -13.58
N LYS A 171 12.10 28.55 -13.35
CA LYS A 171 12.97 29.11 -14.38
C LYS A 171 14.42 28.94 -14.00
N GLU A 172 15.23 28.62 -15.00
CA GLU A 172 16.69 28.64 -14.90
C GLU A 172 17.23 29.48 -16.08
N GLY A 173 17.59 30.72 -15.78
CA GLY A 173 17.90 31.72 -16.80
C GLY A 173 16.71 31.99 -17.73
N LYS A 174 16.90 31.77 -19.04
CA LYS A 174 15.84 31.91 -20.07
C LYS A 174 14.98 30.66 -20.25
N LYS A 175 15.37 29.53 -19.66
CA LYS A 175 14.65 28.25 -19.80
C LYS A 175 13.52 28.17 -18.77
N ARG A 176 12.40 27.57 -19.18
CA ARG A 176 11.24 27.29 -18.32
C ARG A 176 11.11 25.78 -18.17
N TYR A 177 10.86 25.34 -16.96
CA TYR A 177 10.68 23.95 -16.61
C TYR A 177 9.36 23.77 -15.87
N SER A 178 8.80 22.58 -15.96
CA SER A 178 7.66 22.20 -15.15
C SER A 178 7.70 20.74 -14.77
N LYS A 179 7.19 20.42 -13.60
CA LYS A 179 6.95 19.04 -13.16
C LYS A 179 5.57 18.94 -12.52
N TYR A 180 4.97 17.78 -12.62
CA TYR A 180 3.81 17.44 -11.81
C TYR A 180 4.30 16.85 -10.48
N VAL A 181 3.80 17.41 -9.37
CA VAL A 181 4.01 16.87 -8.03
C VAL A 181 2.71 16.27 -7.52
N PRO A 182 2.77 15.21 -6.71
CA PRO A 182 1.57 14.56 -6.25
C PRO A 182 0.91 15.41 -5.17
N LYS A 183 -0.41 15.33 -5.09
CA LYS A 183 -1.21 15.85 -3.98
C LYS A 183 -2.09 14.73 -3.46
N TYR A 184 -2.22 14.71 -2.14
CA TYR A 184 -3.17 13.85 -1.47
C TYR A 184 -3.88 14.67 -0.39
N SER A 185 -5.17 14.87 -0.57
CA SER A 185 -6.01 15.59 0.41
C SER A 185 -6.54 14.71 1.54
N GLY A 186 -6.41 13.39 1.41
CA GLY A 186 -6.78 12.43 2.45
C GLY A 186 -5.71 12.28 3.54
N THR A 187 -5.88 11.24 4.35
CA THR A 187 -4.94 10.85 5.41
C THR A 187 -4.37 9.47 5.12
N ILE A 188 -3.04 9.35 5.19
CA ILE A 188 -2.34 8.07 5.20
C ILE A 188 -2.26 7.61 6.64
N TYR A 189 -2.79 6.43 6.93
CA TYR A 189 -2.67 5.79 8.22
C TYR A 189 -1.58 4.73 8.14
N GLY A 190 -0.62 4.79 9.05
CA GLY A 190 0.47 3.83 9.12
C GLY A 190 1.16 3.86 10.46
N TYR A 191 2.24 3.11 10.57
CA TYR A 191 3.04 3.00 11.77
C TYR A 191 4.16 4.06 11.83
N GLU A 192 4.63 4.42 13.04
CA GLU A 192 5.81 5.29 13.19
C GLU A 192 7.06 4.65 12.59
N ASP A 193 7.94 5.46 12.00
CA ASP A 193 9.12 5.07 11.23
C ASP A 193 8.84 4.12 10.04
N SER A 194 7.59 4.02 9.59
CA SER A 194 7.23 3.21 8.42
C SER A 194 7.59 3.89 7.09
N THR A 195 7.66 3.09 6.04
CA THR A 195 7.72 3.57 4.65
C THR A 195 6.52 4.46 4.29
N ALA A 196 5.35 4.20 4.87
CA ALA A 196 4.15 5.02 4.70
C ALA A 196 4.31 6.42 5.31
N GLN A 197 4.88 6.51 6.52
CA GLN A 197 5.21 7.79 7.15
C GLN A 197 6.26 8.55 6.32
N ALA A 198 7.35 7.87 5.93
CA ALA A 198 8.40 8.47 5.11
C ALA A 198 7.86 8.97 3.75
N TYR A 199 6.92 8.25 3.14
CA TYR A 199 6.24 8.68 1.92
C TYR A 199 5.37 9.92 2.16
N ALA A 200 4.59 9.95 3.24
CA ALA A 200 3.78 11.10 3.60
C ALA A 200 4.64 12.34 3.88
N ASP A 201 5.71 12.20 4.66
CA ASP A 201 6.66 13.27 4.98
C ASP A 201 7.33 13.83 3.72
N LYS A 202 7.77 12.95 2.81
CA LYS A 202 8.42 13.34 1.55
C LYS A 202 7.57 14.27 0.70
N TYR A 203 6.25 14.10 0.71
CA TYR A 203 5.30 14.87 -0.09
C TYR A 203 4.45 15.84 0.72
N ASN A 204 4.67 15.93 2.03
CA ASN A 204 3.89 16.74 2.96
C ASN A 204 2.39 16.39 2.89
N PHE A 205 2.08 15.09 2.93
CA PHE A 205 0.72 14.56 3.03
C PHE A 205 0.31 14.40 4.49
N ASN A 206 -1.00 14.39 4.77
CA ASN A 206 -1.47 14.11 6.13
C ASN A 206 -1.16 12.67 6.50
N PHE A 207 -0.61 12.48 7.69
CA PHE A 207 -0.29 11.17 8.24
C PHE A 207 -0.80 11.06 9.67
N GLU A 208 -1.43 9.93 9.99
CA GLU A 208 -1.89 9.61 11.34
C GLU A 208 -1.41 8.21 11.75
N LEU A 209 -1.02 8.07 13.01
CA LEU A 209 -0.55 6.80 13.55
C LEU A 209 -1.69 5.79 13.67
N LEU A 210 -1.45 4.56 13.21
CA LEU A 210 -2.30 3.42 13.52
C LEU A 210 -2.17 3.08 15.01
N SER A 211 -3.31 3.05 15.68
CA SER A 211 -3.43 2.72 17.10
C SER A 211 -4.19 1.41 17.28
N ASP A 212 -3.75 0.37 16.56
CA ASP A 212 -4.33 -0.97 16.63
C ASP A 212 -3.58 -1.94 17.56
N GLY A 213 -2.46 -1.49 18.16
CA GLY A 213 -1.68 -2.29 19.11
C GLY A 213 -0.98 -3.50 18.49
N THR A 214 -0.90 -3.56 17.15
CA THR A 214 -0.28 -4.66 16.39
C THR A 214 1.04 -4.31 15.74
N HIS A 215 1.69 -3.22 16.19
CA HIS A 215 3.03 -2.89 15.71
C HIS A 215 3.98 -4.08 15.94
N ALA A 216 4.78 -4.43 14.92
CA ALA A 216 5.85 -5.40 15.07
C ALA A 216 6.84 -4.88 16.14
N ALA A 217 6.75 -5.44 17.34
CA ALA A 217 7.61 -5.20 18.51
C ALA A 217 8.98 -4.61 18.13
N LYS A 218 9.09 -3.29 18.18
CA LYS A 218 10.35 -2.59 17.99
C LYS A 218 11.07 -2.63 19.33
N LEU A 219 12.35 -2.98 19.34
CA LEU A 219 13.12 -3.12 20.58
C LEU A 219 12.96 -1.86 21.45
N GLY A 220 12.40 -2.01 22.66
CA GLY A 220 12.14 -0.94 23.61
C GLY A 220 10.77 -0.27 23.54
N ASP A 221 10.00 -0.46 22.45
CA ASP A 221 8.60 -0.02 22.30
C ASP A 221 7.70 -1.25 22.49
N VAL A 222 7.31 -1.48 23.75
CA VAL A 222 6.62 -2.71 24.15
C VAL A 222 5.11 -2.57 24.11
N ASN A 223 4.59 -1.34 24.04
CA ASN A 223 3.16 -1.09 23.89
C ASN A 223 2.76 -0.85 22.42
N GLY A 224 3.74 -0.73 21.51
CA GLY A 224 3.55 -0.58 20.07
C GLY A 224 3.03 0.80 19.66
N ASP A 225 3.27 1.84 20.48
CA ASP A 225 2.79 3.19 20.24
C ASP A 225 3.76 4.05 19.38
N GLY A 226 4.89 3.46 19.00
CA GLY A 226 5.94 4.08 18.18
C GLY A 226 7.01 4.79 19.01
N ARG A 227 6.77 5.02 20.30
CA ARG A 227 7.68 5.73 21.21
C ARG A 227 8.40 4.75 22.11
N ILE A 228 9.57 5.16 22.60
CA ILE A 228 10.32 4.46 23.64
C ILE A 228 10.37 5.41 24.83
N ASP A 229 9.41 5.26 25.73
CA ASP A 229 9.22 6.18 26.84
C ASP A 229 8.98 5.48 28.20
N SER A 230 8.56 6.26 29.19
CA SER A 230 8.31 5.77 30.55
C SER A 230 7.17 4.74 30.65
N VAL A 231 6.25 4.74 29.68
CA VAL A 231 5.16 3.76 29.59
C VAL A 231 5.75 2.40 29.26
N ASP A 232 6.65 2.30 28.28
CA ASP A 232 7.32 1.04 27.93
C ASP A 232 8.08 0.44 29.10
N ALA A 233 8.83 1.27 29.83
CA ALA A 233 9.51 0.82 31.03
C ALA A 233 8.54 0.25 32.08
N SER A 234 7.37 0.87 32.24
CA SER A 234 6.33 0.41 33.18
C SER A 234 5.70 -0.90 32.70
N ASN A 235 5.47 -1.06 31.40
CA ASN A 235 4.97 -2.28 30.79
C ASN A 235 5.97 -3.45 30.93
N ILE A 236 7.27 -3.21 30.73
CA ILE A 236 8.33 -4.21 30.98
C ILE A 236 8.30 -4.67 32.45
N LEU A 237 8.15 -3.74 33.40
CA LEU A 237 8.04 -4.08 34.83
C LEU A 237 6.78 -4.89 35.14
N ALA A 238 5.66 -4.58 34.50
CA ALA A 238 4.42 -5.34 34.66
C ALA A 238 4.60 -6.78 34.13
N SER A 239 5.18 -6.94 32.95
CA SER A 239 5.51 -8.24 32.36
C SER A 239 6.46 -9.03 33.25
N TYR A 240 7.53 -8.40 33.75
CA TYR A 240 8.45 -9.02 34.71
C TYR A 240 7.73 -9.53 35.96
N ALA A 241 6.79 -8.78 36.53
CA ALA A 241 6.02 -9.22 37.69
C ALA A 241 5.18 -10.49 37.41
N VAL A 242 4.58 -10.58 36.21
CA VAL A 242 3.82 -11.74 35.77
C VAL A 242 4.73 -12.96 35.56
N PHE A 243 5.87 -12.79 34.89
CA PHE A 243 6.78 -13.90 34.58
C PHE A 243 7.55 -14.39 35.80
N SER A 244 7.98 -13.48 36.67
CA SER A 244 8.70 -13.83 37.91
C SER A 244 7.85 -14.58 38.92
N THR A 245 6.53 -14.41 38.89
CA THR A 245 5.57 -15.16 39.72
C THR A 245 5.12 -16.48 39.09
N GLY A 246 5.59 -16.79 37.88
CA GLY A 246 5.22 -18.00 37.14
C GLY A 246 3.77 -18.03 36.66
N GLN A 247 3.10 -16.87 36.62
CA GLN A 247 1.73 -16.77 36.13
C GLN A 247 1.63 -16.94 34.61
N ALA A 248 2.69 -16.55 33.88
CA ALA A 248 2.83 -16.77 32.44
C ALA A 248 4.31 -16.95 32.07
N SER A 249 4.58 -17.29 30.81
CA SER A 249 5.92 -17.29 30.22
C SER A 249 5.96 -16.34 29.02
N PRO A 250 7.07 -15.63 28.80
CA PRO A 250 7.17 -14.68 27.71
C PRO A 250 7.17 -15.38 26.35
N THR A 251 6.48 -14.79 25.39
CA THR A 251 6.53 -15.18 23.98
C THR A 251 7.83 -14.71 23.33
N SER A 252 8.21 -15.30 22.19
CA SER A 252 9.40 -14.87 21.44
C SER A 252 9.32 -13.40 21.00
N THR A 253 8.12 -12.90 20.70
CA THR A 253 7.88 -11.50 20.31
C THR A 253 8.02 -10.56 21.50
N GLU A 254 7.48 -10.92 22.67
CA GLU A 254 7.63 -10.12 23.90
C GLU A 254 9.09 -10.03 24.32
N VAL A 255 9.86 -11.12 24.20
CA VAL A 255 11.32 -11.11 24.44
C VAL A 255 12.01 -10.18 23.45
N ALA A 256 11.70 -10.28 22.15
CA ALA A 256 12.32 -9.42 21.14
C ALA A 256 12.03 -7.92 21.34
N ALA A 257 10.86 -7.57 21.91
CA ALA A 257 10.51 -6.18 22.25
C ALA A 257 11.17 -5.71 23.56
N SER A 258 11.18 -6.57 24.57
CA SER A 258 11.38 -6.19 25.97
C SER A 258 12.79 -6.48 26.49
N ASP A 259 13.51 -7.46 25.94
CA ASP A 259 14.89 -7.80 26.32
C ASP A 259 15.87 -6.85 25.62
N VAL A 260 15.90 -5.60 26.08
CA VAL A 260 16.67 -4.51 25.45
C VAL A 260 18.17 -4.63 25.73
N ASN A 261 18.57 -5.44 26.72
CA ASN A 261 19.97 -5.69 27.02
C ASN A 261 20.52 -6.97 26.36
N ASN A 262 19.64 -7.78 25.76
CA ASN A 262 19.92 -9.04 25.07
C ASN A 262 20.59 -10.10 25.97
N ASP A 263 20.14 -10.22 27.22
CA ASP A 263 20.60 -11.21 28.19
C ASP A 263 19.70 -12.46 28.30
N GLY A 264 18.61 -12.48 27.53
CA GLY A 264 17.63 -13.56 27.47
C GLY A 264 16.55 -13.48 28.55
N LYS A 265 16.45 -12.38 29.30
CA LYS A 265 15.46 -12.17 30.36
C LYS A 265 14.72 -10.87 30.12
N ILE A 266 13.50 -10.82 30.66
CA ILE A 266 12.70 -9.60 30.74
C ILE A 266 12.66 -9.23 32.21
N ASP A 267 13.43 -8.23 32.62
CA ASP A 267 13.50 -7.81 34.01
C ASP A 267 13.65 -6.29 34.21
N SER A 268 13.88 -5.89 35.47
CA SER A 268 14.00 -4.47 35.83
C SER A 268 15.18 -3.75 35.16
N ILE A 269 16.19 -4.47 34.68
CA ILE A 269 17.33 -3.90 33.95
C ILE A 269 16.85 -3.35 32.62
N ASP A 270 15.99 -4.09 31.91
CA ASP A 270 15.43 -3.67 30.64
C ASP A 270 14.60 -2.40 30.78
N ALA A 271 13.69 -2.38 31.75
CA ALA A 271 12.90 -1.21 32.09
C ALA A 271 13.79 0.00 32.43
N SER A 272 14.88 -0.22 33.18
CA SER A 272 15.80 0.86 33.53
C SER A 272 16.54 1.43 32.32
N LYS A 273 16.89 0.59 31.33
CA LYS A 273 17.55 0.99 30.09
C LYS A 273 16.61 1.79 29.20
N VAL A 274 15.36 1.37 29.08
CA VAL A 274 14.29 2.13 28.40
C VAL A 274 14.10 3.49 29.07
N LEU A 275 13.95 3.54 30.39
CA LEU A 275 13.79 4.79 31.12
C LEU A 275 15.02 5.71 31.01
N SER A 276 16.23 5.14 31.01
CA SER A 276 17.47 5.88 30.85
C SER A 276 17.60 6.48 29.45
N PHE A 277 17.17 5.74 28.43
CA PHE A 277 17.07 6.25 27.06
C PHE A 277 16.02 7.36 26.95
N TYR A 278 14.83 7.17 27.54
CA TYR A 278 13.79 8.21 27.55
C TYR A 278 14.29 9.52 28.18
N ALA A 279 15.02 9.45 29.29
CA ALA A 279 15.63 10.62 29.91
C ALA A 279 16.70 11.26 29.00
N TYR A 280 17.49 10.44 28.29
CA TYR A 280 18.48 10.90 27.33
C TYR A 280 17.84 11.59 26.11
N SER A 281 16.85 10.97 25.47
CA SER A 281 16.15 11.55 24.31
C SER A 281 15.43 12.85 24.69
N SER A 282 14.82 12.90 25.88
CA SER A 282 14.17 14.11 26.42
C SER A 282 15.15 15.24 26.76
N SER A 283 16.44 14.95 26.91
CA SER A 283 17.47 15.93 27.29
C SER A 283 18.39 16.38 26.13
N SER A 284 17.92 16.25 24.89
CA SER A 284 18.63 16.58 23.62
C SER A 284 19.51 15.45 23.06
N GLY A 285 19.30 14.20 23.48
CA GLY A 285 19.97 13.04 22.90
C GLY A 285 19.54 12.77 21.46
N THR A 286 20.50 12.52 20.56
CA THR A 286 20.24 12.31 19.12
C THR A 286 20.55 10.89 18.63
N LEU A 287 20.86 9.96 19.53
CA LEU A 287 21.16 8.59 19.14
C LEU A 287 19.87 7.77 19.04
N SER A 288 19.88 6.79 18.14
CA SER A 288 18.91 5.71 18.15
C SER A 288 19.00 4.92 19.47
N PHE A 289 17.92 4.23 19.85
CA PHE A 289 17.92 3.41 21.07
C PHE A 289 19.01 2.33 21.03
N THR A 290 19.17 1.65 19.90
CA THR A 290 20.21 0.62 19.73
C THR A 290 21.63 1.17 19.82
N ASP A 291 21.90 2.38 19.33
CA ASP A 291 23.22 3.01 19.47
C ASP A 291 23.46 3.59 20.85
N TYR A 292 22.40 4.04 21.53
CA TYR A 292 22.47 4.43 22.94
C TYR A 292 22.87 3.26 23.83
N LEU A 293 22.28 2.08 23.62
CA LEU A 293 22.55 0.87 24.41
C LEU A 293 24.00 0.35 24.29
N LYS A 294 24.73 0.73 23.25
CA LYS A 294 26.14 0.35 23.02
C LYS A 294 27.15 1.23 23.75
N LYS A 295 26.71 2.34 24.38
CA LYS A 295 27.57 3.23 25.17
C LYS A 295 27.94 2.61 26.51
#